data_AF-A0A3D0S3T5-F1
#
_entry.id   AF-A0A3D0S3T5-F1
#
_cell.length_a   1.000
_cell.length_b   1.000
_cell.length_c   1.000
_cell.angle_alpha   90.00
_cell.angle_beta   90.00
_cell.angle_gamma   90.00
#
_symmetry.space_group_name_H-M   'P 1'
#
loop_
_entity.id
_entity.type
_entity.pdbx_description
1 polymer ?
#
loop_
_entity_poly.entity_id
_entity_poly.type
_entity_poly.pdbx_seq_one_letter_code
_entity_poly.pdbx_strand_id
1 'polypeptide(L)'
;MTTDREEAEVVPIRPVTKAVEMGRRDFLVSLRDRLWHAMHEDKRTQPRDLPPLSRQLRDINEELEAIDARAEQEAIDAATPDEAFDPEEI
;
A
#
# COMPACT_ATOMS: atom_id res chain seq x y z
N MET A 1 16.21 17.46 -35.03
CA MET A 1 15.40 17.57 -33.79
C MET A 1 15.15 16.15 -33.31
N THR A 2 16.14 15.58 -32.63
CA THR A 2 16.08 14.24 -32.06
C THR A 2 15.32 14.34 -30.74
N THR A 3 14.17 13.67 -30.69
CA THR A 3 13.36 13.53 -29.48
C THR A 3 14.12 12.60 -28.53
N ASP A 4 14.71 13.17 -27.49
CA ASP A 4 15.14 12.43 -26.30
C ASP A 4 13.88 11.83 -25.66
N ARG A 5 13.58 10.58 -26.02
CA ARG A 5 12.58 9.77 -25.33
C ARG A 5 13.30 9.16 -24.14
N GLU A 6 13.34 9.94 -23.06
CA GLU A 6 13.77 9.52 -21.73
C GLU A 6 13.15 8.13 -21.44
N GLU A 7 13.99 7.10 -21.43
CA GLU A 7 13.59 5.74 -21.07
C GLU A 7 13.10 5.78 -19.63
N ALA A 8 11.77 5.72 -19.46
CA ALA A 8 11.16 5.61 -18.15
C ALA A 8 11.77 4.38 -17.45
N GLU A 9 12.47 4.64 -16.36
CA GLU A 9 13.03 3.62 -15.48
C GLU A 9 11.91 2.65 -15.08
N VAL A 10 11.99 1.42 -15.59
CA VAL A 10 10.98 0.39 -15.32
C VAL A 10 11.16 -0.04 -13.86
N VAL A 11 10.40 0.56 -12.96
CA VAL A 11 10.36 0.16 -11.55
C VAL A 11 9.93 -1.31 -11.51
N PRO A 12 10.79 -2.24 -11.03
CA PRO A 12 10.47 -3.65 -11.09
C PRO A 12 9.29 -3.95 -10.16
N ILE A 13 8.19 -4.43 -10.74
CA ILE A 13 7.01 -4.89 -10.00
C ILE A 13 7.46 -5.97 -9.01
N ARG A 14 7.23 -5.75 -7.71
CA ARG A 14 7.52 -6.78 -6.70
C ARG A 14 6.69 -8.03 -7.00
N PRO A 15 7.29 -9.23 -7.06
CA PRO A 15 6.54 -10.45 -7.28
C PRO A 15 5.64 -10.72 -6.07
N VAL A 16 4.33 -10.81 -6.33
CA VAL A 16 3.27 -11.05 -5.32
C VAL A 16 3.60 -12.26 -4.43
N THR A 17 4.21 -13.31 -4.99
CA THR A 17 4.57 -14.54 -4.26
C THR A 17 5.57 -14.29 -3.13
N LYS A 18 6.54 -13.38 -3.31
CA LYS A 18 7.47 -13.02 -2.24
C LYS A 18 6.83 -12.11 -1.20
N ALA A 19 5.84 -11.31 -1.59
CA ALA A 19 5.19 -10.37 -0.70
C ALA A 19 4.28 -11.06 0.34
N VAL A 20 3.72 -12.23 0.00
CA VAL A 20 2.96 -13.06 0.95
C VAL A 20 3.81 -13.48 2.15
N GLU A 21 5.10 -13.76 1.93
CA GLU A 21 6.02 -14.20 2.99
C GLU A 21 6.45 -13.05 3.92
N MET A 22 6.36 -11.79 3.46
CA MET A 22 6.78 -10.60 4.21
C MET A 22 5.66 -9.97 5.04
N GLY A 23 4.40 -10.34 4.78
CA GLY A 23 3.25 -9.94 5.59
C GLY A 23 2.12 -9.28 4.79
N ARG A 24 0.97 -9.07 5.45
CA ARG A 24 -0.27 -8.59 4.82
C ARG A 24 -0.08 -7.24 4.11
N ARG A 25 0.63 -6.29 4.72
CA ARG A 25 0.88 -4.98 4.14
C ARG A 25 1.66 -5.08 2.82
N ASP A 26 2.78 -5.80 2.82
CA ASP A 26 3.63 -5.95 1.64
C ASP A 26 2.90 -6.68 0.51
N PHE A 27 2.09 -7.69 0.86
CA PHE A 27 1.19 -8.34 -0.09
C PHE A 27 0.25 -7.34 -0.77
N LEU A 28 -0.44 -6.50 0.01
CA LEU A 28 -1.36 -5.48 -0.52
C LEU A 28 -0.63 -4.43 -1.39
N VAL A 29 0.56 -4.00 -0.98
CA VAL A 29 1.41 -3.11 -1.81
C VAL A 29 1.73 -3.75 -3.15
N SER A 30 2.15 -5.02 -3.17
CA SER A 30 2.46 -5.72 -4.41
C SER A 30 1.25 -5.89 -5.33
N LEU A 31 0.06 -6.08 -4.75
CA LEU A 31 -1.22 -6.17 -5.45
C LEU A 31 -1.63 -4.83 -6.06
N ARG A 32 -1.50 -3.75 -5.28
CA ARG A 32 -1.74 -2.38 -5.73
C ARG A 32 -0.87 -2.05 -6.94
N ASP A 33 0.44 -2.30 -6.84
CA ASP A 33 1.38 -2.02 -7.92
C ASP A 33 1.01 -2.81 -9.17
N ARG A 34 0.69 -4.11 -9.03
CA ARG A 34 0.24 -4.95 -10.13
C ARG A 34 -1.04 -4.45 -10.80
N LEU A 35 -2.03 -4.00 -10.02
CA LEU A 35 -3.27 -3.44 -10.55
C LEU A 35 -3.03 -2.11 -11.28
N TRP A 36 -2.14 -1.27 -10.74
CA TRP A 36 -1.78 -0.01 -11.38
C TRP A 36 -1.14 -0.25 -12.75
N HIS A 37 -0.20 -1.18 -12.86
CA HIS A 37 0.39 -1.59 -14.13
C HIS A 37 -0.65 -2.17 -15.10
N ALA A 38 -1.57 -3.01 -14.62
CA ALA A 38 -2.65 -3.55 -15.43
C ALA A 38 -3.53 -2.42 -16.00
N MET A 39 -3.83 -1.38 -15.22
CA MET A 39 -4.66 -0.27 -15.66
C MET A 39 -3.97 0.69 -16.64
N HIS A 40 -2.67 0.95 -16.47
CA HIS A 40 -1.99 2.05 -17.17
C HIS A 40 -0.98 1.60 -18.23
N GLU A 41 -0.39 0.41 -18.07
CA GLU A 41 0.71 -0.04 -18.93
C GLU A 41 0.35 -1.27 -19.77
N ASP A 42 -0.55 -2.13 -19.29
CA ASP A 42 -0.97 -3.32 -20.04
C ASP A 42 -1.94 -2.96 -21.17
N LYS A 43 -1.44 -3.04 -22.41
CA LYS A 43 -2.22 -2.81 -23.64
C LYS A 43 -3.34 -3.83 -23.86
N ARG A 44 -3.36 -4.94 -23.11
CA ARG A 44 -4.42 -5.96 -23.17
C ARG A 44 -5.64 -5.59 -22.33
N THR A 45 -5.49 -4.67 -21.39
CA THR A 45 -6.59 -4.21 -20.53
C THR A 45 -7.56 -3.39 -21.35
N GLN A 46 -8.82 -3.82 -21.37
CA GLN A 46 -9.85 -3.13 -22.15
C GLN A 46 -10.53 -2.06 -21.29
N PRO A 47 -11.11 -1.01 -21.89
CA PRO A 47 -11.85 0.02 -21.15
C PRO A 47 -12.97 -0.53 -20.25
N ARG A 48 -13.56 -1.68 -20.61
CA ARG A 48 -14.58 -2.37 -19.81
C ARG A 48 -14.05 -2.92 -18.48
N ASP A 49 -12.74 -3.19 -18.41
CA ASP A 49 -12.07 -3.78 -17.25
C ASP A 49 -11.61 -2.69 -16.26
N LEU A 50 -11.57 -1.42 -16.67
CA LEU A 50 -11.10 -0.31 -15.84
C LEU A 50 -11.99 -0.05 -14.61
N PRO A 51 -13.34 -0.05 -14.70
CA PRO A 51 -14.18 0.19 -13.52
C PRO A 51 -13.96 -0.82 -12.39
N PRO A 52 -13.98 -2.15 -12.61
CA PRO A 52 -13.72 -3.10 -11.52
C PRO A 52 -12.28 -2.99 -10.99
N LEU A 53 -11.28 -2.76 -11.85
CA LEU A 53 -9.89 -2.57 -11.41
C LEU A 53 -9.72 -1.32 -10.53
N SER A 54 -10.38 -0.21 -10.90
CA SER A 54 -10.34 1.03 -10.11
C SER A 54 -10.99 0.90 -8.73
N ARG A 55 -12.02 0.05 -8.60
CA ARG A 55 -12.65 -0.23 -7.30
C ARG A 55 -11.71 -1.05 -6.42
N GLN A 56 -11.13 -2.12 -6.97
CA GLN A 56 -10.14 -2.92 -6.26
C GLN A 56 -8.94 -2.09 -5.80
N LEU A 57 -8.47 -1.16 -6.64
CA LEU A 57 -7.37 -0.27 -6.29
C LEU A 57 -7.74 0.66 -5.12
N ARG A 58 -8.97 1.18 -5.10
CA ARG A 58 -9.49 1.98 -3.99
C ARG A 58 -9.56 1.15 -2.70
N ASP A 59 -10.16 -0.03 -2.77
CA ASP A 59 -10.35 -0.91 -1.61
C ASP A 59 -9.00 -1.29 -0.98
N ILE A 60 -7.99 -1.59 -1.80
CA ILE A 60 -6.62 -1.88 -1.33
C ILE A 60 -5.97 -0.67 -0.67
N ASN A 61 -6.17 0.53 -1.21
CA ASN A 61 -5.62 1.75 -0.61
C ASN A 61 -6.27 2.04 0.75
N GLU A 62 -7.60 1.93 0.85
CA GLU A 62 -8.32 2.08 2.12
C GLU A 62 -7.83 1.06 3.17
N GLU A 63 -7.57 -0.19 2.76
CA GLU A 63 -7.03 -1.20 3.66
C GLU A 63 -5.59 -0.90 4.10
N LEU A 64 -4.74 -0.41 3.20
CA LEU A 64 -3.37 0.01 3.52
C LEU A 64 -3.37 1.17 4.51
N GLU A 65 -4.21 2.18 4.28
CA GLU A 65 -4.38 3.32 5.20
C GLU A 65 -4.81 2.84 6.60
N ALA A 66 -5.73 1.87 6.68
CA ALA A 66 -6.14 1.30 7.96
C ALA A 66 -5.02 0.48 8.64
N ILE A 67 -4.16 -0.20 7.90
CA ILE A 67 -2.99 -0.90 8.45
C ILE A 67 -1.98 0.11 8.99
N ASP A 68 -1.64 1.11 8.18
CA ASP A 68 -0.65 2.11 8.55
C ASP A 68 -1.12 2.96 9.75
N ALA A 69 -2.41 3.34 9.80
CA ALA A 69 -3.00 4.06 10.94
C ALA A 69 -3.00 3.23 12.24
N ARG A 70 -3.27 1.91 12.16
CA ARG A 70 -3.16 1.04 13.34
C ARG A 70 -1.72 0.94 13.84
N ALA A 71 -0.77 0.78 12.93
CA ALA A 71 0.65 0.72 13.29
C ALA A 71 1.13 2.02 13.94
N GLU A 72 0.63 3.17 13.47
CA GLU A 72 0.91 4.48 14.07
C GLU A 72 0.29 4.60 15.47
N GLN A 73 -0.97 4.20 15.65
CA GLN A 73 -1.62 4.23 16.96
C GLN A 73 -0.91 3.33 17.97
N GLU A 74 -0.55 2.10 17.58
CA GLU A 74 0.20 1.18 18.43
C GLU A 74 1.56 1.76 18.85
N ALA A 75 2.24 2.48 17.96
CA ALA A 75 3.49 3.16 18.27
C ALA A 75 3.30 4.33 19.26
N ILE A 76 2.20 5.08 19.13
CA ILE A 76 1.84 6.17 20.06
C ILE A 76 1.52 5.62 21.45
N ASP A 77 0.70 4.57 21.52
CA ASP A 77 0.30 3.95 22.79
C ASP A 77 1.53 3.38 23.51
N ALA A 78 2.43 2.70 22.78
CA ALA A 78 3.68 2.18 23.34
C ALA A 78 4.65 3.28 23.82
N ALA A 79 4.55 4.49 23.27
CA ALA A 79 5.40 5.62 23.65
C ALA A 79 4.85 6.41 24.85
N THR A 80 3.60 6.18 25.25
CA THR A 80 2.98 6.89 26.37
C THR A 80 3.41 6.23 27.68
N PRO A 81 4.19 6.93 28.55
CA PRO A 81 4.58 6.37 29.84
C PRO A 81 3.36 6.24 30.76
N ASP A 82 3.31 5.15 31.54
CA ASP A 82 2.30 4.98 32.58
C ASP A 82 2.40 6.14 33.58
N GLU A 83 1.23 6.66 33.96
CA GLU A 83 1.15 7.65 35.05
C GLU A 83 1.55 6.96 36.36
N ALA A 84 2.45 7.59 37.11
CA ALA A 84 2.87 7.07 38.40
C ALA A 84 1.68 7.13 39.37
N PHE A 85 1.29 5.97 39.89
CA PHE A 85 0.24 5.88 40.90
C PHE A 85 0.60 6.72 42.13
N ASP A 86 -0.22 7.72 42.46
CA ASP A 86 -0.10 8.52 43.68
C ASP A 86 -1.07 8.01 44.77
N PRO A 87 -0.57 7.34 45.83
CA PRO A 87 -1.40 6.86 46.92
C PRO A 87 -1.99 7.98 47.81
N GLU A 88 -1.56 9.24 47.67
CA GLU A 88 -2.12 10.36 48.46
C GLU A 88 -3.41 10.96 47.87
N GLU A 89 -3.78 10.60 46.62
CA GLU A 89 -5.02 11.04 45.97
C GLU A 89 -6.24 10.11 46.23
N ILE A 90 -6.15 9.18 47.20
CA ILE A 90 -7.20 8.21 47.57
C ILE A 90 -7.91 8.57 48.87
#